data_AF-A0A1S3ZT31-F1
#
_entry.id   AF-A0A1S3ZT31-F1
#
_cell.length_a   1.000
_cell.length_b   1.000
_cell.length_c   1.000
_cell.angle_alpha   90.00
_cell.angle_beta   90.00
_cell.angle_gamma   90.00
#
_symmetry.space_group_name_H-M   'P 1'
#
loop_
_entity.id
_entity.type
_entity.pdbx_description
1 polymer ?
#
loop_
_entity_poly.entity_id
_entity_poly.type
_entity_poly.pdbx_seq_one_letter_code
_entity_poly.pdbx_strand_id
1 'polypeptide(L)'
;MVELKAKWLKKAVIPSTVIEHPSPGNLQSTRLALHVNDDNNSSCWVYVASGCHIYRLLIPMKSSLINLGKGDLLIPEQCEVLEASVVNRCPHRSEIQSIVLAETESTGCLTLGSVDSYGHLIVSRLDASGKDVNRLTYSVSPRDCGVGEGSWAGLCFNPTQWSMAAVAHSFSKTVDVYDQDIHLRTLRT
;
A
#
# COMPACT_ATOMS: atom_id res chain seq x y z
N MET A 1 -18.60 4.92 -25.41
CA MET A 1 -17.57 5.25 -24.42
C MET A 1 -18.29 5.56 -23.12
N VAL A 2 -18.09 4.77 -22.06
CA VAL A 2 -18.74 5.04 -20.77
C VAL A 2 -17.91 6.10 -20.06
N GLU A 3 -18.49 7.27 -19.81
CA GLU A 3 -17.84 8.33 -19.06
C GLU A 3 -17.73 7.90 -17.59
N LEU A 4 -16.50 7.72 -17.10
CA LEU A 4 -16.26 7.43 -15.68
C LEU A 4 -16.50 8.71 -14.88
N LYS A 5 -17.49 8.69 -14.01
CA LYS A 5 -17.78 9.78 -13.07
C LYS A 5 -17.40 9.36 -11.67
N ALA A 6 -16.78 10.26 -10.93
CA ALA A 6 -16.59 10.07 -9.50
C ALA A 6 -17.98 9.85 -8.87
N LYS A 7 -18.06 8.93 -7.91
CA LYS A 7 -19.28 8.70 -7.13
C LYS A 7 -19.19 9.25 -5.71
N TRP A 8 -17.97 9.32 -5.16
CA TRP A 8 -17.67 9.87 -3.84
C TRP A 8 -16.30 10.54 -3.85
N LEU A 9 -16.13 11.56 -3.01
CA LEU A 9 -14.83 12.16 -2.70
C LEU A 9 -14.76 12.43 -1.19
N LYS A 10 -13.81 11.77 -0.52
CA LYS A 10 -13.65 11.81 0.94
C LYS A 10 -12.32 12.40 1.34
N LYS A 11 -12.32 13.20 2.40
CA LYS A 11 -11.13 13.61 3.16
C LYS A 11 -11.21 12.98 4.54
N ALA A 12 -10.51 11.85 4.71
CA ALA A 12 -10.49 11.16 5.98
C ALA A 12 -9.53 11.85 6.97
N VAL A 13 -9.99 12.03 8.21
CA VAL A 13 -9.17 12.52 9.32
C VAL A 13 -8.64 11.32 10.08
N ILE A 14 -7.32 11.17 10.13
CA ILE A 14 -6.65 10.10 10.88
C ILE A 14 -6.38 10.62 12.30
N PRO A 15 -6.90 9.97 13.36
CA PRO A 15 -6.61 10.38 14.73
C PRO A 15 -5.11 10.30 15.03
N SER A 16 -4.58 11.27 15.78
CA SER A 16 -3.18 11.26 16.23
C SER A 16 -2.86 10.09 17.16
N THR A 17 -3.87 9.50 17.80
CA THR A 17 -3.73 8.26 18.59
C THR A 17 -3.38 7.04 17.74
N VAL A 18 -3.62 7.09 16.42
CA VAL A 18 -3.27 6.02 15.47
C VAL A 18 -1.86 6.24 14.93
N ILE A 19 -1.53 7.47 14.55
CA ILE A 19 -0.22 7.85 14.01
C ILE A 19 0.29 9.05 14.82
N GLU A 20 0.99 8.78 15.91
CA GLU A 20 1.47 9.82 16.82
C GLU A 20 2.53 10.71 16.17
N HIS A 21 3.43 10.09 15.40
CA HIS A 21 4.53 10.75 14.71
C HIS A 21 4.55 10.33 13.23
N PRO A 22 3.68 10.94 12.39
CA PRO A 22 3.68 10.63 10.96
C PRO A 22 5.05 11.00 10.37
N SER A 23 5.54 10.17 9.45
CA SER A 23 6.81 10.48 8.79
C SER A 23 6.71 11.80 8.03
N PRO A 24 7.81 12.59 7.99
CA PRO A 24 7.86 13.82 7.21
C PRO A 24 7.76 13.57 5.71
N GLY A 25 8.04 12.32 5.27
CA GLY A 25 7.76 11.89 3.91
C GLY A 25 6.29 12.14 3.59
N ASN A 26 6.04 12.99 2.59
CA ASN A 26 4.71 13.32 2.11
C ASN A 26 3.90 12.03 1.86
N LEU A 27 2.58 12.07 2.06
CA LEU A 27 1.66 10.99 1.67
C LEU A 27 1.68 10.87 0.13
N GLN A 28 2.74 10.25 -0.38
CA GLN A 28 2.87 9.88 -1.78
C GLN A 28 1.92 8.73 -2.05
N SER A 29 1.33 8.72 -3.26
CA SER A 29 0.42 7.66 -3.67
C SER A 29 1.06 6.28 -3.61
N THR A 30 2.38 6.17 -3.73
CA THR A 30 3.13 4.91 -3.60
C THR A 30 3.05 4.31 -2.20
N ARG A 31 2.79 5.12 -1.17
CA ARG A 31 2.69 4.71 0.25
C ARG A 31 1.25 4.44 0.68
N LEU A 32 0.33 4.36 -0.27
CA LEU A 32 -1.08 4.12 -0.03
C LEU A 32 -1.58 2.98 -0.92
N ALA A 33 -2.34 2.06 -0.34
CA ALA A 33 -3.06 1.03 -1.09
C ALA A 33 -4.49 0.91 -0.59
N LEU A 34 -5.42 0.58 -1.48
CA LEU A 34 -6.86 0.52 -1.21
C LEU A 34 -7.38 -0.88 -1.50
N HIS A 35 -8.27 -1.36 -0.64
CA HIS A 35 -9.12 -2.52 -0.90
C HIS A 35 -10.59 -2.11 -0.69
N VAL A 36 -11.41 -2.29 -1.73
CA VAL A 36 -12.86 -2.00 -1.68
C VAL A 36 -13.54 -3.26 -1.20
N ASN A 37 -14.34 -3.15 -0.13
CA ASN A 37 -15.09 -4.28 0.39
C ASN A 37 -16.36 -4.52 -0.45
N ASP A 38 -16.62 -5.78 -0.81
CA ASP A 38 -17.76 -6.18 -1.65
C ASP A 38 -19.14 -5.97 -1.00
N ASP A 39 -19.18 -5.80 0.33
CA ASP A 39 -20.41 -5.54 1.08
C ASP A 39 -20.98 -4.13 0.80
N ASN A 40 -21.75 -4.04 -0.29
CA ASN A 40 -22.64 -2.94 -0.65
C ASN A 40 -21.97 -1.54 -0.71
N ASN A 41 -20.68 -1.46 -1.07
CA ASN A 41 -19.93 -0.20 -1.22
C ASN A 41 -19.99 0.71 0.02
N SER A 42 -20.11 0.13 1.20
CA SER A 42 -20.38 0.90 2.42
C SER A 42 -19.12 1.50 3.05
N SER A 43 -17.98 0.88 2.80
CA SER A 43 -16.69 1.26 3.36
C SER A 43 -15.55 0.70 2.51
N CYS A 44 -14.34 1.22 2.71
CA CYS A 44 -13.13 0.69 2.10
C CYS A 44 -11.99 0.63 3.12
N TRP A 45 -11.11 -0.35 2.95
CA TRP A 45 -9.88 -0.45 3.71
C TRP A 45 -8.76 0.29 2.99
N VAL A 46 -8.15 1.25 3.68
CA VAL A 46 -6.98 1.97 3.21
C VAL A 46 -5.78 1.56 4.05
N TYR A 47 -4.70 1.22 3.37
CA TYR A 47 -3.41 0.93 3.96
C TYR A 47 -2.50 2.12 3.70
N VAL A 48 -1.89 2.64 4.75
CA VAL A 48 -1.01 3.82 4.70
C VAL A 48 0.31 3.47 5.35
N ALA A 49 1.41 3.68 4.64
CA ALA A 49 2.74 3.57 5.20
C ALA A 49 3.20 4.92 5.75
N SER A 50 3.69 4.92 7.00
CA SER A 50 4.30 6.08 7.64
C SER A 50 5.49 5.63 8.48
N GLY A 51 6.67 6.19 8.20
CA GLY A 51 7.94 5.69 8.71
C GLY A 51 8.17 4.24 8.27
N CYS A 52 8.48 3.36 9.22
CA CYS A 52 8.64 1.92 9.01
C CYS A 52 7.36 1.09 9.28
N HIS A 53 6.22 1.74 9.49
CA HIS A 53 4.97 1.08 9.85
C HIS A 53 3.91 1.22 8.76
N ILE A 54 3.00 0.24 8.70
CA ILE A 54 1.82 0.26 7.85
C ILE A 54 0.59 0.28 8.75
N TYR A 55 -0.33 1.18 8.47
CA TYR A 55 -1.58 1.37 9.20
C TYR A 55 -2.74 0.97 8.30
N ARG A 56 -3.71 0.25 8.84
CA ARG A 56 -4.95 -0.11 8.18
C ARG A 56 -6.10 0.72 8.74
N LEU A 57 -6.84 1.38 7.87
CA LEU A 57 -7.90 2.34 8.18
C LEU A 57 -9.19 1.96 7.47
N LEU A 58 -10.31 1.92 8.17
CA LEU A 58 -11.64 1.72 7.59
C LEU A 58 -12.28 3.08 7.30
N ILE A 59 -12.42 3.43 6.03
CA ILE A 59 -13.03 4.68 5.61
C ILE A 59 -14.49 4.43 5.20
N PRO A 60 -15.45 5.18 5.75
CA PRO A 60 -16.84 5.08 5.34
C PRO A 60 -17.02 5.66 3.93
N MET A 61 -17.64 4.88 3.04
CA MET A 61 -18.00 5.31 1.69
C MET A 61 -19.48 5.67 1.57
N LYS A 62 -20.30 5.33 2.57
CA LYS A 62 -21.70 5.80 2.68
C LYS A 62 -21.75 7.30 3.00
N SER A 63 -22.16 8.11 2.04
CA SER A 63 -22.71 9.46 2.26
C SER A 63 -23.40 10.02 1.01
N SER A 64 -23.96 11.22 1.17
CA SER A 64 -24.63 12.05 0.16
C SER A 64 -23.86 12.17 -1.16
N LEU A 65 -24.60 12.46 -2.23
CA LEU A 65 -24.09 12.78 -3.57
C LEU A 65 -22.87 13.73 -3.51
N ILE A 66 -21.93 13.58 -4.45
CA ILE A 66 -20.75 14.44 -4.58
C ILE A 66 -21.12 15.91 -4.47
N ASN A 67 -20.39 16.62 -3.62
CA ASN A 67 -20.47 18.07 -3.55
C ASN A 67 -19.70 18.67 -4.72
N LEU A 68 -20.41 19.42 -5.56
CA LEU A 68 -19.82 20.16 -6.68
C LEU A 68 -19.66 21.63 -6.29
N GLY A 69 -18.45 22.13 -6.44
CA GLY A 69 -18.12 23.54 -6.37
C GLY A 69 -18.34 24.25 -7.70
N LYS A 70 -17.82 25.48 -7.79
CA LYS A 70 -17.85 26.26 -9.02
C LYS A 70 -17.11 25.52 -10.14
N GLY A 71 -17.74 25.38 -11.29
CA GLY A 71 -17.16 24.71 -12.46
C GLY A 71 -16.99 23.21 -12.28
N ASP A 72 -17.92 22.55 -11.60
CA ASP A 72 -17.93 21.10 -11.36
C ASP A 72 -16.71 20.57 -10.57
N LEU A 73 -16.04 21.46 -9.81
CA LEU A 73 -14.93 21.08 -8.96
C LEU A 73 -15.41 20.16 -7.83
N LEU A 74 -14.83 18.98 -7.73
CA LEU A 74 -15.17 18.03 -6.66
C LEU A 74 -14.71 18.55 -5.30
N ILE A 75 -15.63 18.66 -4.34
CA ILE A 75 -15.33 19.06 -2.97
C ILE A 75 -15.35 17.81 -2.07
N PRO A 76 -14.23 17.50 -1.38
CA PRO A 76 -14.17 16.35 -0.51
C PRO A 76 -15.02 16.56 0.74
N GLU A 77 -15.85 15.57 1.07
CA GLU A 77 -16.54 15.53 2.35
C GLU A 77 -15.58 15.03 3.43
N GLN A 78 -15.51 15.75 4.54
CA GLN A 78 -14.70 15.33 5.68
C GLN A 78 -15.36 14.14 6.38
N CYS A 79 -14.58 13.11 6.71
CA CYS A 79 -15.07 11.95 7.45
C CYS A 79 -14.04 11.49 8.48
N GLU A 80 -14.54 10.85 9.54
CA GLU A 80 -13.70 10.16 10.52
C GLU A 80 -13.49 8.71 10.09
N VAL A 81 -12.32 8.18 10.43
CA VAL A 81 -12.00 6.76 10.23
C VAL A 81 -12.84 5.93 11.22
N LEU A 82 -13.51 4.88 10.73
CA LEU A 82 -14.35 4.01 11.56
C LEU A 82 -13.50 3.09 12.45
N GLU A 83 -12.44 2.53 11.87
CA GLU A 83 -11.52 1.61 12.55
C GLU A 83 -10.09 1.86 12.10
N ALA A 84 -9.14 1.74 13.02
CA ALA A 84 -7.73 1.90 12.71
C ALA A 84 -6.88 0.89 13.48
N SER A 85 -5.89 0.31 12.81
CA SER A 85 -4.97 -0.65 13.42
C SER A 85 -3.61 -0.65 12.72
N VAL A 86 -2.56 -1.10 13.42
CA VAL A 86 -1.23 -1.29 12.84
C VAL A 86 -1.11 -2.69 12.23
N VAL A 87 -0.54 -2.78 11.03
CA VAL A 87 -0.26 -4.06 10.35
C VAL A 87 1.11 -4.57 10.77
N ASN A 88 1.12 -5.47 11.76
CA ASN A 88 2.35 -5.99 12.39
C ASN A 88 3.06 -7.10 11.59
N ARG A 89 3.08 -7.02 10.26
CA ARG A 89 3.60 -8.10 9.38
C ARG A 89 4.68 -7.67 8.39
N CYS A 90 4.89 -6.36 8.23
CA CYS A 90 5.99 -5.82 7.43
C CYS A 90 6.99 -5.08 8.33
N PRO A 91 7.82 -5.79 9.12
CA PRO A 91 8.73 -5.18 10.10
C PRO A 91 9.94 -4.53 9.43
N HIS A 92 9.74 -3.41 8.74
CA HIS A 92 10.83 -2.63 8.16
C HIS A 92 11.65 -1.95 9.26
N ARG A 93 12.94 -1.76 8.98
CA ARG A 93 13.86 -1.00 9.85
C ARG A 93 14.13 0.40 9.32
N SER A 94 13.55 0.74 8.17
CA SER A 94 13.76 2.00 7.47
C SER A 94 12.46 2.48 6.86
N GLU A 95 12.46 3.70 6.34
CA GLU A 95 11.24 4.33 5.85
C GLU A 95 10.68 3.58 4.63
N ILE A 96 9.44 3.12 4.73
CA ILE A 96 8.70 2.46 3.65
C ILE A 96 8.45 3.48 2.55
N GLN A 97 8.91 3.19 1.33
CA GLN A 97 8.78 4.04 0.15
C GLN A 97 7.60 3.64 -0.73
N SER A 98 7.25 2.35 -0.76
CA SER A 98 6.12 1.87 -1.55
C SER A 98 5.44 0.67 -0.90
N ILE A 99 4.10 0.63 -0.99
CA ILE A 99 3.26 -0.51 -0.64
C ILE A 99 2.32 -0.85 -1.80
N VAL A 100 1.98 -2.12 -1.95
CA VAL A 100 1.04 -2.60 -2.97
C VAL A 100 0.16 -3.69 -2.38
N LEU A 101 -1.13 -3.68 -2.75
CA LEU A 101 -2.08 -4.74 -2.43
C LEU A 101 -2.48 -5.47 -3.71
N ALA A 102 -2.59 -6.78 -3.62
CA ALA A 102 -3.23 -7.63 -4.62
C ALA A 102 -4.24 -8.56 -3.95
N GLU A 103 -5.38 -8.76 -4.60
CA GLU A 103 -6.39 -9.71 -4.16
C GLU A 103 -6.07 -11.11 -4.71
N THR A 104 -6.26 -12.15 -3.90
CA THR A 104 -6.01 -13.53 -4.33
C THR A 104 -7.32 -14.25 -4.65
N GLU A 105 -7.40 -14.88 -5.84
CA GLU A 105 -8.63 -15.38 -6.52
C GLU A 105 -9.57 -16.30 -5.72
N SER A 106 -9.18 -16.84 -4.57
CA SER A 106 -9.93 -17.97 -3.97
C SER A 106 -10.25 -17.89 -2.49
N THR A 107 -9.81 -16.87 -1.74
CA THR A 107 -9.87 -16.94 -0.26
C THR A 107 -10.23 -15.66 0.47
N GLY A 108 -10.61 -14.58 -0.22
CA GLY A 108 -10.80 -13.26 0.43
C GLY A 108 -9.54 -12.80 1.17
N CYS A 109 -8.37 -13.32 0.76
CA CYS A 109 -7.07 -12.96 1.30
C CYS A 109 -6.42 -11.93 0.37
N LEU A 110 -5.70 -11.01 0.99
CA LEU A 110 -4.92 -9.98 0.31
C LEU A 110 -3.43 -10.29 0.44
N THR A 111 -2.67 -10.02 -0.60
CA THR A 111 -1.21 -10.00 -0.56
C THR A 111 -0.77 -8.55 -0.45
N LEU A 112 -0.14 -8.20 0.67
CA LEU A 112 0.46 -6.89 0.92
C LEU A 112 1.97 -6.98 0.69
N GLY A 113 2.46 -6.23 -0.28
CA GLY A 113 3.88 -6.01 -0.48
C GLY A 113 4.30 -4.63 0.04
N SER A 114 5.51 -4.55 0.57
CA SER A 114 6.12 -3.29 1.00
C SER A 114 7.62 -3.28 0.73
N VAL A 115 8.15 -2.12 0.40
CA VAL A 115 9.59 -1.90 0.22
C VAL A 115 10.04 -0.64 0.95
N ASP A 116 11.18 -0.71 1.63
CA ASP A 116 11.79 0.44 2.31
C ASP A 116 12.83 1.16 1.46
N SER A 117 13.39 2.25 2.02
CA SER A 117 14.36 3.12 1.36
C SER A 117 15.67 2.43 1.00
N TYR A 118 15.95 1.25 1.56
CA TYR A 118 17.10 0.45 1.14
C TYR A 118 16.76 -0.54 0.05
N GLY A 119 15.47 -0.72 -0.26
CA GLY A 119 15.02 -1.71 -1.23
C GLY A 119 14.78 -3.09 -0.60
N HIS A 120 14.66 -3.18 0.72
CA HIS A 120 14.28 -4.44 1.36
C HIS A 120 12.78 -4.67 1.14
N LEU A 121 12.46 -5.76 0.44
CA LEU A 121 11.11 -6.19 0.09
C LEU A 121 10.57 -7.09 1.20
N ILE A 122 9.33 -6.85 1.63
CA ILE A 122 8.56 -7.78 2.46
C ILE A 122 7.20 -7.99 1.80
N VAL A 123 6.78 -9.25 1.67
CA VAL A 123 5.47 -9.62 1.13
C VAL A 123 4.77 -10.51 2.14
N SER A 124 3.59 -10.07 2.59
CA SER A 124 2.77 -10.73 3.61
C SER A 124 1.37 -11.04 3.07
N ARG A 125 0.82 -12.19 3.44
CA ARG A 125 -0.59 -12.52 3.19
C ARG A 125 -1.47 -12.11 4.37
N LEU A 126 -2.59 -11.46 4.09
CA LEU A 126 -3.57 -10.95 5.04
C LEU A 126 -4.94 -11.60 4.78
N ASP A 127 -5.73 -11.87 5.82
CA ASP A 127 -7.15 -12.21 5.69
C ASP A 127 -8.00 -10.94 5.49
N ALA A 128 -9.31 -11.14 5.31
CA ALA A 128 -10.30 -10.08 5.31
C ALA A 128 -10.28 -9.19 6.58
N SER A 129 -9.80 -9.72 7.72
CA SER A 129 -9.60 -8.96 8.96
C SER A 129 -8.23 -8.27 9.02
N GLY A 130 -7.47 -8.31 7.92
CA GLY A 130 -6.09 -7.85 7.74
C GLY A 130 -5.07 -8.46 8.72
N LYS A 131 -5.35 -9.65 9.24
CA LYS A 131 -4.45 -10.46 10.07
C LYS A 131 -3.75 -11.51 9.20
N ASP A 132 -2.60 -11.98 9.64
CA ASP A 132 -1.84 -13.02 8.94
C ASP A 132 -2.57 -14.37 9.02
N VAL A 133 -2.77 -14.99 7.86
CA VAL A 133 -3.55 -16.22 7.68
C VAL A 133 -2.66 -17.44 7.63
N ASN A 134 -1.39 -17.29 7.26
CA ASN A 134 -0.66 -18.47 6.75
C ASN A 134 0.85 -18.46 6.93
N ARG A 135 1.45 -17.49 7.64
CA ARG A 135 2.92 -17.38 7.83
C ARG A 135 3.74 -17.33 6.53
N LEU A 136 3.10 -17.36 5.36
CA LEU A 136 3.71 -17.18 4.04
C LEU A 136 4.04 -15.69 3.89
N THR A 137 5.04 -15.27 4.64
CA THR A 137 5.72 -13.99 4.49
C THR A 137 7.11 -14.29 3.98
N TYR A 138 7.48 -13.71 2.85
CA TYR A 138 8.86 -13.74 2.38
C TYR A 138 9.43 -12.33 2.41
N SER A 139 10.73 -12.25 2.61
CA SER A 139 11.46 -10.99 2.61
C SER A 139 12.74 -11.15 1.81
N VAL A 140 13.08 -10.13 1.03
CA VAL A 140 14.27 -10.14 0.20
C VAL A 140 15.08 -8.88 0.46
N SER A 141 16.35 -9.07 0.79
CA SER A 141 17.30 -7.97 0.88
C SER A 141 17.74 -7.53 -0.53
N PRO A 142 17.94 -6.21 -0.73
CA PRO A 142 18.50 -5.70 -1.98
C PRO A 142 19.89 -6.34 -2.20
N ARG A 143 20.22 -6.67 -3.45
CA ARG A 143 21.47 -7.36 -3.78
C ARG A 143 22.70 -6.49 -3.56
N ASP A 144 22.56 -5.19 -3.81
CA ASP A 144 23.61 -4.19 -3.66
C ASP A 144 23.55 -3.49 -2.30
N CYS A 145 23.32 -4.25 -1.23
CA CYS A 145 23.21 -3.78 0.17
C CYS A 145 24.48 -3.09 0.74
N GLY A 146 25.35 -2.53 -0.11
CA GLY A 146 26.74 -2.19 0.19
C GLY A 146 27.13 -0.71 0.21
N VAL A 147 26.22 0.25 -0.03
CA VAL A 147 26.58 1.69 0.10
C VAL A 147 25.94 2.36 1.33
N GLY A 148 24.93 1.73 1.96
CA GLY A 148 24.29 2.28 3.17
C GLY A 148 23.48 3.56 2.95
N GLU A 149 23.30 3.99 1.70
CA GLU A 149 22.49 5.16 1.34
C GLU A 149 21.05 4.74 1.01
N GLY A 150 20.10 5.28 1.77
CA GLY A 150 18.68 5.13 1.46
C GLY A 150 18.29 5.99 0.25
N SER A 151 17.38 5.47 -0.57
CA SER A 151 16.84 6.17 -1.73
C SER A 151 15.36 5.84 -1.93
N TRP A 152 14.78 6.39 -2.98
CA TRP A 152 13.43 5.99 -3.39
C TRP A 152 13.43 4.55 -3.89
N ALA A 153 12.42 3.79 -3.46
CA ALA A 153 12.15 2.44 -3.94
C ALA A 153 10.68 2.29 -4.31
N GLY A 154 10.40 1.57 -5.39
CA GLY A 154 9.06 1.28 -5.88
C GLY A 154 8.79 -0.22 -5.90
N LEU A 155 7.54 -0.61 -5.73
CA LEU A 155 7.12 -2.01 -5.76
C LEU A 155 5.91 -2.17 -6.68
N CYS A 156 5.86 -3.27 -7.42
CA CYS A 156 4.63 -3.77 -8.04
C CYS A 156 4.58 -5.30 -8.05
N PHE A 157 3.37 -5.84 -8.05
CA PHE A 157 3.13 -7.26 -8.31
C PHE A 157 2.84 -7.48 -9.79
N ASN A 158 3.19 -8.67 -10.28
CA ASN A 158 2.74 -9.11 -11.60
C ASN A 158 1.23 -9.40 -11.55
N PRO A 159 0.41 -8.79 -12.43
CA PRO A 159 -1.04 -8.98 -12.43
C PRO A 159 -1.48 -10.42 -12.75
N THR A 160 -0.66 -11.20 -13.46
CA THR A 160 -1.00 -12.58 -13.86
C THR A 160 -0.36 -13.64 -12.96
N GLN A 161 0.71 -13.31 -12.25
CA GLN A 161 1.44 -14.24 -11.39
C GLN A 161 1.81 -13.55 -10.08
N TRP A 162 0.94 -13.65 -9.06
CA TRP A 162 1.12 -12.91 -7.81
C TRP A 162 2.31 -13.36 -6.95
N SER A 163 2.92 -14.51 -7.28
CA SER A 163 4.19 -14.88 -6.66
C SER A 163 5.34 -13.96 -7.12
N MET A 164 5.17 -13.23 -8.22
CA MET A 164 6.18 -12.35 -8.76
C MET A 164 6.00 -10.90 -8.34
N ALA A 165 7.12 -10.29 -7.97
CA ALA A 165 7.21 -8.88 -7.62
C ALA A 165 8.38 -8.22 -8.37
N ALA A 166 8.24 -6.94 -8.70
CA ALA A 166 9.33 -6.12 -9.21
C ALA A 166 9.60 -4.95 -8.26
N VAL A 167 10.86 -4.75 -7.93
CA VAL A 167 11.35 -3.69 -7.05
C VAL A 167 12.22 -2.74 -7.86
N ALA A 168 11.79 -1.48 -7.95
CA ALA A 168 12.57 -0.42 -8.56
C ALA A 168 13.48 0.25 -7.51
N HIS A 169 14.74 0.44 -7.85
CA HIS A 169 15.75 1.05 -7.00
C HIS A 169 16.31 2.31 -7.68
N SER A 170 16.01 3.48 -7.12
CA SER A 170 16.43 4.76 -7.73
C SER A 170 17.94 4.98 -7.69
N PHE A 171 18.62 4.51 -6.63
CA PHE A 171 20.06 4.71 -6.47
C PHE A 171 20.87 3.88 -7.47
N SER A 172 20.62 2.57 -7.53
CA SER A 172 21.30 1.65 -8.44
C SER A 172 20.82 1.78 -9.90
N LYS A 173 19.72 2.51 -10.14
CA LYS A 173 19.06 2.61 -11.46
C LYS A 173 18.70 1.22 -12.01
N THR A 174 18.09 0.42 -11.15
CA THR A 174 17.70 -0.96 -11.48
C THR A 174 16.25 -1.26 -11.15
N VAL A 175 15.72 -2.29 -11.82
CA VAL A 175 14.50 -2.99 -11.42
C VAL A 175 14.84 -4.46 -11.23
N ASP A 176 14.71 -4.95 -10.01
CA ASP A 176 14.91 -6.35 -9.67
C ASP A 176 13.57 -7.09 -9.69
N VAL A 177 13.52 -8.22 -10.39
CA VAL A 177 12.34 -9.06 -10.50
C VAL A 177 12.56 -10.33 -9.68
N TYR A 178 11.57 -10.64 -8.84
CA TYR A 178 11.58 -11.77 -7.93
C TYR A 178 10.40 -12.69 -8.22
N ASP A 179 10.57 -13.98 -7.97
CA ASP A 179 9.50 -14.94 -7.76
C ASP A 179 9.64 -15.45 -6.31
N GLN A 180 8.75 -14.98 -5.45
CA GLN A 180 8.86 -15.10 -4.00
C GLN A 180 10.22 -14.54 -3.50
N ASP A 181 10.99 -15.34 -2.79
CA ASP A 181 12.32 -14.99 -2.29
C ASP A 181 13.44 -15.18 -3.33
N ILE A 182 13.12 -15.67 -4.53
CA ILE A 182 14.09 -15.97 -5.57
C ILE A 182 14.23 -14.79 -6.52
N HIS A 183 15.43 -14.23 -6.60
CA HIS A 183 15.77 -13.22 -7.60
C HIS A 183 15.90 -13.86 -9.00
N LEU A 184 15.12 -13.37 -9.96
CA LEU A 184 15.12 -13.87 -11.33
C LEU A 184 16.01 -13.05 -12.26
N ARG A 185 15.90 -11.72 -12.19
CA ARG A 185 16.66 -10.83 -13.08
C ARG A 185 16.72 -9.40 -12.57
N THR A 186 17.75 -8.69 -13.01
CA THR A 186 17.90 -7.24 -12.88
C THR A 186 17.77 -6.59 -14.25
N LEU A 187 16.97 -5.52 -14.34
CA LEU A 187 16.86 -4.63 -15.49
C LEU A 187 17.55 -3.31 -15.15
N ARG A 188 18.33 -2.74 -16.06
CA ARG A 188 18.92 -1.40 -15.88
C ARG A 188 18.04 -0.34 -16.54
N THR A 189 17.91 0.81 -15.88
CA THR A 189 17.07 1.95 -16.29
C THR A 189 17.88 3.20 -16.55
#